data_AF-A0A834Z9L8-F1
#
_entry.id   AF-A0A834Z9L8-F1
#
_cell.length_a   1.000
_cell.length_b   1.000
_cell.length_c   1.000
_cell.angle_alpha   90.00
_cell.angle_beta   90.00
_cell.angle_gamma   90.00
#
_symmetry.space_group_name_H-M   'P 1'
#
loop_
_entity.id
_entity.type
_entity.pdbx_description
1 polymer ?
#
loop_
_entity_poly.entity_id
_entity_poly.type
_entity_poly.pdbx_seq_one_letter_code
_entity_poly.pdbx_strand_id
1 'polypeptide(L)'
;MIRGQQIVLESDSTIQMIMEKLQSYKSWVSLYFEGFQYQLGDFQLKMGKVVPTHSENLRGIVMEVEYLPISSLDKSRQIMEDFLDVWQETVSKRSLPGHFMHIEPNFADYGLSDHYTSQHTAVQYATVMAQLIATVRN
;
A
#
# COMPACT_ATOMS: atom_id res chain seq x y z
N MET A 1 17.62 19.90 17.41
CA MET A 1 17.11 19.74 16.03
C MET A 1 16.58 18.33 15.89
N ILE A 2 15.26 18.15 15.89
CA ILE A 2 14.62 16.86 15.60
C ILE A 2 14.74 16.67 14.09
N ARG A 3 15.71 15.87 13.64
CA ARG A 3 15.92 15.57 12.22
C ARG A 3 14.79 14.65 11.75
N GLY A 4 13.97 15.15 10.82
CA GLY A 4 13.47 14.49 9.60
C GLY A 4 12.91 13.06 9.61
N GLN A 5 12.76 12.38 10.74
CA GLN A 5 12.21 11.02 10.79
C GLN A 5 10.68 11.07 10.67
N GLN A 6 10.16 10.31 9.71
CA GLN A 6 8.72 10.11 9.58
C GLN A 6 8.27 9.13 10.66
N ILE A 7 7.09 9.33 11.22
CA ILE A 7 6.58 8.50 12.33
C ILE A 7 5.30 7.83 11.88
N VAL A 8 5.24 6.52 12.09
CA VAL A 8 4.02 5.72 11.98
C VAL A 8 3.64 5.22 13.38
N LEU A 9 2.38 5.36 13.75
CA LEU A 9 1.86 4.97 15.05
C LEU A 9 0.55 4.20 14.86
N GLU A 10 0.43 3.08 15.58
CA GLU A 10 -0.83 2.34 15.69
C GLU A 10 -1.64 2.91 16.85
N SER A 11 -2.92 3.17 16.60
CA SER A 11 -3.84 3.71 17.60
C SER A 11 -5.24 3.17 17.36
N ASP A 12 -6.08 3.23 18.39
CA ASP A 12 -7.47 2.81 18.28
C ASP A 12 -8.31 3.80 17.44
N SER A 13 -9.54 3.41 17.10
CA SER A 13 -10.42 4.21 16.23
C SER A 13 -10.84 5.56 16.83
N THR A 14 -10.65 5.78 18.14
CA THR A 14 -10.97 7.07 18.77
C THR A 14 -9.97 8.17 18.41
N ILE A 15 -8.77 7.83 17.93
CA ILE A 15 -7.76 8.82 17.55
C ILE A 15 -8.29 9.82 16.51
N GLN A 16 -9.12 9.36 15.58
CA GLN A 16 -9.72 10.22 14.56
C GLN A 16 -10.61 11.29 15.23
N MET A 17 -11.47 10.86 16.15
CA MET A 17 -12.36 11.77 16.89
C MET A 17 -11.56 12.76 17.75
N ILE A 18 -10.47 12.31 18.36
CA ILE A 18 -9.58 13.17 19.15
C ILE A 18 -8.95 14.24 18.24
N MET A 19 -8.38 13.84 17.10
CA MET A 19 -7.71 14.74 16.16
C MET A 19 -8.67 15.77 15.55
N GLU A 20 -9.93 15.37 15.29
CA GLU A 20 -11.01 16.26 14.86
C GLU A 20 -11.39 17.26 15.97
N LYS A 21 -11.57 16.79 17.21
CA LYS A 21 -11.89 17.66 18.37
C LYS A 21 -10.79 18.67 18.67
N LEU A 22 -9.53 18.28 18.51
CA LEU A 22 -8.39 19.18 18.68
C LEU A 22 -8.25 20.20 17.54
N GLN A 23 -9.09 20.14 16.50
CA GLN A 23 -8.99 20.93 15.27
C GLN A 23 -7.61 20.89 14.61
N SER A 24 -6.80 19.90 14.99
CA SER A 24 -5.41 19.75 14.57
C SER A 24 -5.30 18.93 13.28
N TYR A 25 -6.42 18.36 12.82
CA TYR A 25 -6.50 17.57 11.61
C TYR A 25 -7.82 17.83 10.88
N LYS A 26 -7.74 17.98 9.56
CA LYS A 26 -8.89 17.99 8.66
C LYS A 26 -8.61 16.99 7.55
N SER A 27 -9.46 15.98 7.39
CA SER A 27 -9.33 15.05 6.26
C SER A 27 -9.62 15.79 4.95
N TRP A 28 -8.68 15.76 4.01
CA TRP A 28 -8.82 16.39 2.69
C TRP A 28 -9.24 15.40 1.61
N VAL A 29 -8.80 14.14 1.72
CA VAL A 29 -9.06 13.09 0.73
C VAL A 29 -9.27 11.78 1.48
N SER A 30 -10.32 11.06 1.09
CA SER A 30 -10.62 9.71 1.57
C SER A 30 -10.77 8.77 0.37
N LEU A 31 -10.10 7.63 0.44
CA LEU A 31 -10.09 6.59 -0.59
C LEU A 31 -10.61 5.28 0.01
N TYR A 32 -11.46 4.57 -0.73
CA TYR A 32 -11.94 3.24 -0.40
C TYR A 32 -11.36 2.21 -1.34
N PHE A 33 -11.02 1.07 -0.77
CA PHE A 33 -10.48 -0.09 -1.48
C PHE A 33 -11.54 -1.18 -1.45
N GLU A 34 -11.98 -1.64 -2.62
CA GLU A 34 -12.97 -2.70 -2.76
C GLU A 34 -12.39 -3.79 -3.66
N GLY A 35 -12.36 -5.02 -3.19
CA GLY A 35 -11.62 -6.07 -3.89
C GLY A 35 -11.85 -7.47 -3.38
N PHE A 36 -11.05 -8.38 -3.92
CA PHE A 36 -11.06 -9.80 -3.60
C PHE A 36 -9.71 -10.22 -3.03
N GLN A 37 -9.75 -11.27 -2.22
CA GLN A 37 -8.56 -11.95 -1.74
C GLN A 37 -8.47 -13.34 -2.36
N TYR A 38 -7.28 -13.70 -2.80
CA TYR A 38 -6.95 -15.00 -3.37
C TYR A 38 -5.80 -15.61 -2.58
N GLN A 39 -5.82 -16.94 -2.43
CA GLN A 39 -4.71 -17.69 -1.87
C GLN A 39 -4.13 -18.60 -2.96
N LEU A 40 -2.84 -18.45 -3.22
CA LEU A 40 -2.09 -19.18 -4.23
C LEU A 40 -0.91 -19.89 -3.55
N GLY A 41 -1.20 -21.05 -2.96
CA GLY A 41 -0.23 -21.77 -2.13
C GLY A 41 0.18 -20.93 -0.92
N ASP A 42 1.47 -20.60 -0.86
CA ASP A 42 2.09 -19.80 0.20
C ASP A 42 1.92 -18.28 0.02
N PHE A 43 1.32 -17.85 -1.09
CA PHE A 43 1.04 -16.45 -1.37
C PHE A 43 -0.41 -16.10 -1.08
N GLN A 44 -0.60 -14.91 -0.51
CA GLN A 44 -1.89 -14.25 -0.40
C GLN A 44 -1.88 -13.01 -1.30
N LEU A 45 -2.88 -12.92 -2.17
CA LEU A 45 -3.04 -11.82 -3.11
C LEU A 45 -4.33 -11.08 -2.79
N LYS A 46 -4.27 -9.77 -2.56
CA LYS A 46 -5.46 -8.93 -2.48
C LYS A 46 -5.47 -7.99 -3.66
N MET A 47 -6.55 -8.00 -4.44
CA MET A 47 -6.69 -7.15 -5.61
C MET A 47 -7.98 -6.35 -5.51
N GLY A 48 -7.88 -5.03 -5.61
CA GLY A 48 -9.02 -4.15 -5.43
C GLY A 48 -8.96 -2.88 -6.26
N LYS A 49 -10.15 -2.38 -6.61
CA LYS A 49 -10.32 -1.05 -7.17
C LYS A 49 -10.26 -0.01 -6.06
N VAL A 50 -9.70 1.15 -6.38
CA VAL A 50 -9.65 2.31 -5.47
C VAL A 50 -10.62 3.37 -5.95
N VAL A 51 -11.56 3.78 -5.08
CA VAL A 51 -12.60 4.77 -5.37
C VAL A 51 -12.62 5.88 -4.31
N PRO A 52 -12.71 7.17 -4.68
CA PRO A 52 -12.84 8.25 -3.70
C PRO A 52 -14.22 8.28 -3.05
N THR A 53 -14.29 8.71 -1.80
CA THR A 53 -15.57 8.79 -1.04
C THR A 53 -16.65 9.64 -1.69
N HIS A 54 -16.28 10.65 -2.47
CA HIS A 54 -17.21 11.60 -3.09
C HIS A 54 -17.35 11.44 -4.61
N SER A 55 -16.84 10.35 -5.20
CA SER A 55 -16.97 10.10 -6.63
C SER A 55 -16.87 8.62 -6.97
N GLU A 56 -17.73 8.12 -7.86
CA GLU A 56 -17.63 6.73 -8.36
C GLU A 56 -16.50 6.52 -9.39
N ASN A 57 -15.71 7.56 -9.68
CA ASN A 57 -14.60 7.47 -10.62
C ASN A 57 -13.47 6.60 -10.05
N LEU A 58 -13.19 5.50 -10.77
CA LEU A 58 -12.07 4.62 -10.50
C LEU A 58 -10.75 5.41 -10.52
N ARG A 59 -9.97 5.35 -9.43
CA ARG A 59 -8.62 5.92 -9.33
C ARG A 59 -7.54 4.98 -9.86
N GLY A 60 -7.75 3.68 -9.69
CA GLY A 60 -6.80 2.67 -10.11
C GLY A 60 -7.13 1.30 -9.52
N ILE A 61 -6.31 0.32 -9.88
CA ILE A 61 -6.36 -1.04 -9.32
C ILE A 61 -5.09 -1.23 -8.51
N VAL A 62 -5.24 -1.69 -7.28
CA VAL A 62 -4.14 -2.01 -6.38
C VAL A 62 -4.09 -3.52 -6.17
N MET A 63 -2.87 -4.03 -6.12
CA MET A 63 -2.56 -5.42 -5.87
C MET A 63 -1.57 -5.48 -4.72
N GLU A 64 -1.94 -6.16 -3.65
CA GLU A 64 -1.10 -6.46 -2.50
C GLU A 64 -0.72 -7.94 -2.57
N VAL A 65 0.58 -8.22 -2.48
CA VAL A 65 1.15 -9.57 -2.49
C VAL A 65 1.82 -9.79 -1.15
N GLU A 66 1.47 -10.89 -0.49
CA GLU A 66 2.04 -11.31 0.78
C GLU A 66 2.54 -12.75 0.67
N TYR A 67 3.77 -13.00 1.11
CA TYR A 67 4.32 -14.35 1.25
C TYR A 67 4.27 -14.77 2.70
N LEU A 68 3.39 -15.72 3.00
CA LEU A 68 3.01 -16.10 4.36
C LEU A 68 4.15 -16.75 5.19
N PRO A 69 5.06 -17.55 4.60
CA PRO A 69 6.06 -18.27 5.40
C PRO A 69 7.15 -17.41 6.05
N ILE A 70 7.42 -16.21 5.55
CA ILE A 70 8.57 -15.39 5.98
C ILE A 70 8.15 -13.94 6.18
N SER A 71 8.35 -13.42 7.38
CA SER A 71 8.10 -12.00 7.71
C SER A 71 9.35 -11.10 7.59
N SER A 72 10.50 -11.64 7.18
CA SER A 72 11.71 -10.86 6.93
C SER A 72 11.67 -10.32 5.50
N LEU A 73 11.68 -8.99 5.37
CA LEU A 73 11.62 -8.30 4.08
C LEU A 73 12.84 -8.63 3.20
N ASP A 74 14.03 -8.62 3.79
CA ASP A 74 15.28 -8.91 3.07
C ASP A 74 15.32 -10.36 2.57
N LYS A 75 14.79 -11.31 3.35
CA LYS A 75 14.74 -12.71 2.94
C LYS A 75 13.64 -13.00 1.91
N SER A 76 12.52 -12.28 1.98
CA SER A 76 11.41 -12.45 1.04
C SER A 76 11.59 -11.67 -0.26
N ARG A 77 12.51 -10.69 -0.31
CA ARG A 77 12.76 -9.81 -1.48
C ARG A 77 12.88 -10.59 -2.79
N GLN A 78 13.75 -11.58 -2.84
CA GLN A 78 13.95 -12.37 -4.06
C GLN A 78 12.67 -13.09 -4.50
N ILE A 79 11.91 -13.65 -3.56
CA ILE A 79 10.65 -14.35 -3.83
C ILE A 79 9.59 -13.37 -4.37
N MET A 80 9.55 -12.15 -3.82
CA MET A 80 8.66 -11.08 -4.30
C MET A 80 9.05 -10.60 -5.70
N GLU A 81 10.34 -10.41 -5.97
CA GLU A 81 10.87 -10.05 -7.29
C GLU A 81 10.51 -11.11 -8.34
N ASP A 82 10.76 -12.38 -8.04
CA ASP A 82 10.41 -13.51 -8.93
C ASP A 82 8.89 -13.54 -9.22
N PHE A 83 8.05 -13.28 -8.21
CA PHE A 83 6.60 -13.20 -8.39
C PHE A 83 6.20 -12.05 -9.33
N LEU A 84 6.82 -10.88 -9.16
CA LEU A 84 6.54 -9.71 -9.99
C LEU A 84 6.99 -9.93 -11.44
N ASP A 85 8.13 -10.57 -11.66
CA ASP A 85 8.63 -10.89 -12.99
C ASP A 85 7.67 -11.83 -13.74
N VAL A 86 7.22 -12.90 -13.09
CA VAL A 86 6.23 -13.84 -13.65
C VAL A 86 4.91 -13.12 -13.98
N TRP A 87 4.47 -12.23 -13.08
CA TRP A 87 3.26 -11.45 -13.28
C TRP A 87 3.39 -10.50 -14.46
N GLN A 88 4.50 -9.77 -14.56
CA GLN A 88 4.77 -8.82 -15.64
C GLN A 88 4.86 -9.52 -16.99
N GLU A 89 5.51 -10.69 -17.06
CA GLU A 89 5.58 -11.50 -18.27
C GLU A 89 4.17 -11.95 -18.70
N THR A 90 3.36 -12.40 -17.75
CA THR A 90 1.99 -12.88 -17.99
C THR A 90 1.09 -11.75 -18.51
N VAL A 91 1.19 -10.56 -17.91
CA VAL A 91 0.42 -9.37 -18.33
C VAL A 91 0.84 -8.93 -19.74
N SER A 92 2.15 -8.89 -20.00
CA SER A 92 2.70 -8.50 -21.31
C SER A 92 2.16 -9.38 -22.43
N LYS A 93 2.02 -10.69 -22.17
CA LYS A 93 1.44 -11.64 -23.13
C LYS A 93 -0.07 -11.43 -23.37
N ARG A 94 -0.80 -10.85 -22.41
CA ARG A 94 -2.26 -10.65 -22.51
C ARG A 94 -2.68 -9.31 -23.12
N SER A 95 -1.74 -8.42 -23.48
CA SER A 95 -2.02 -7.11 -24.09
C SER A 95 -3.07 -6.28 -23.33
N LEU A 96 -3.07 -6.36 -21.99
CA LEU A 96 -4.01 -5.59 -21.17
C LEU A 96 -3.61 -4.11 -21.16
N PRO A 97 -4.57 -3.18 -21.29
CA PRO A 97 -4.27 -1.76 -21.19
C PRO A 97 -3.86 -1.40 -19.74
N GLY A 98 -2.79 -0.61 -19.61
CA GLY A 98 -2.24 -0.18 -18.33
C GLY A 98 -0.80 -0.65 -18.10
N HIS A 99 -0.15 -0.07 -17.10
CA HIS A 99 1.20 -0.46 -16.69
C HIS A 99 1.19 -0.75 -15.19
N PHE A 100 1.77 -1.89 -14.80
CA PHE A 100 2.01 -2.18 -13.39
C PHE A 100 3.15 -1.30 -12.89
N MET A 101 2.95 -0.64 -11.76
CA MET A 101 3.99 0.10 -11.07
C MET A 101 4.25 -0.60 -9.74
N HIS A 102 5.48 -1.07 -9.55
CA HIS A 102 5.94 -1.54 -8.26
C HIS A 102 6.31 -0.33 -7.40
N ILE A 103 5.68 -0.21 -6.23
CA ILE A 103 5.90 0.90 -5.29
C ILE A 103 6.53 0.31 -4.04
N GLU A 104 7.83 0.55 -3.87
CA GLU A 104 8.57 0.10 -2.69
C GLU A 104 8.88 1.31 -1.78
N PRO A 105 8.25 1.40 -0.60
CA PRO A 105 8.54 2.47 0.35
C PRO A 105 9.87 2.23 1.07
N ASN A 106 10.55 3.32 1.42
CA ASN A 106 11.76 3.24 2.25
C ASN A 106 11.38 3.16 3.73
N PHE A 107 11.30 1.93 4.26
CA PHE A 107 10.95 1.69 5.66
C PHE A 107 11.95 2.26 6.67
N ALA A 108 13.21 2.47 6.25
CA ALA A 108 14.23 3.06 7.12
C ALA A 108 13.93 4.51 7.50
N ASP A 109 13.21 5.25 6.64
CA ASP A 109 12.80 6.64 6.92
C ASP A 109 11.79 6.74 8.08
N TYR A 110 11.10 5.62 8.35
CA TYR A 110 10.18 5.44 9.47
C TYR A 110 10.82 4.75 10.68
N GLY A 111 12.10 4.39 10.59
CA GLY A 111 12.81 3.64 11.63
C GLY A 111 12.30 2.20 11.81
N LEU A 112 11.65 1.63 10.80
CA LEU A 112 11.15 0.25 10.84
C LEU A 112 12.27 -0.75 10.54
N SER A 113 12.23 -1.89 11.24
CA SER A 113 13.18 -3.00 11.09
C SER A 113 12.80 -3.95 9.97
N ASP A 114 13.68 -4.88 9.59
CA ASP A 114 13.42 -5.93 8.60
C ASP A 114 12.19 -6.83 8.90
N HIS A 115 11.83 -7.00 10.18
CA HIS A 115 10.67 -7.80 10.56
C HIS A 115 9.36 -7.07 10.24
N TYR A 116 8.59 -7.64 9.31
CA TYR A 116 7.33 -7.09 8.84
C TYR A 116 6.27 -7.03 9.94
N THR A 117 5.51 -5.94 9.97
CA THR A 117 4.47 -5.64 10.98
C THR A 117 3.33 -4.85 10.35
N SER A 118 2.24 -4.62 11.10
CA SER A 118 1.13 -3.73 10.71
C SER A 118 1.60 -2.34 10.25
N GLN A 119 2.68 -1.81 10.85
CA GLN A 119 3.24 -0.51 10.50
C GLN A 119 3.84 -0.48 9.09
N HIS A 120 4.40 -1.60 8.63
CA HIS A 120 4.91 -1.72 7.26
C HIS A 120 3.76 -1.65 6.25
N THR A 121 2.69 -2.39 6.51
CA THR A 121 1.46 -2.32 5.71
C THR A 121 0.93 -0.89 5.67
N ALA A 122 0.86 -0.20 6.82
CA ALA A 122 0.38 1.18 6.88
C ALA A 122 1.22 2.13 6.01
N VAL A 123 2.55 2.00 6.04
CA VAL A 123 3.49 2.79 5.21
C VAL A 123 3.31 2.47 3.72
N GLN A 124 3.14 1.20 3.34
CA GLN A 124 2.88 0.80 1.95
C GLN A 124 1.57 1.42 1.43
N TYR A 125 0.48 1.29 2.18
CA TYR A 125 -0.81 1.88 1.81
C TYR A 125 -0.74 3.40 1.71
N ALA A 126 -0.08 4.08 2.67
CA ALA A 126 0.09 5.52 2.62
C ALA A 126 0.85 5.97 1.36
N THR A 127 1.90 5.22 0.98
CA THR A 127 2.70 5.51 -0.22
C THR A 127 1.90 5.31 -1.50
N VAL A 128 1.14 4.21 -1.60
CA VAL A 128 0.24 3.94 -2.73
C VAL A 128 -0.85 5.01 -2.84
N MET A 129 -1.48 5.39 -1.73
CA MET A 129 -2.49 6.44 -1.71
C MET A 129 -1.91 7.78 -2.17
N ALA A 130 -0.70 8.15 -1.72
CA ALA A 130 -0.04 9.37 -2.15
C ALA A 130 0.20 9.40 -3.68
N GLN A 131 0.63 8.27 -4.25
CA GLN A 131 0.80 8.12 -5.71
C GLN A 131 -0.54 8.25 -6.45
N LEU A 132 -1.59 7.58 -5.99
CA LEU A 132 -2.93 7.65 -6.59
C LEU A 132 -3.56 9.06 -6.52
N ILE A 133 -3.21 9.85 -5.51
CA ILE A 133 -3.65 11.25 -5.39
C ILE A 133 -2.82 12.13 -6.33
N ALA A 134 -1.53 11.88 -6.47
CA ALA A 134 -0.63 12.66 -7.31
C ALA A 134 -0.94 12.50 -8.80
N THR A 135 -1.25 11.28 -9.26
CA THR A 135 -1.54 10.98 -10.67
C THR A 135 -2.79 11.69 -11.22
N VAL A 136 -3.68 12.19 -10.37
CA VAL A 136 -4.90 12.94 -10.75
C VAL A 136 -4.60 14.41 -11.06
N ARG A 137 -3.46 14.94 -10.60
CA ARG A 137 -3.10 16.36 -10.74
C ARG A 137 -2.29 16.67 -12.00
N ASN A 138 -1.91 15.64 -12.77
CA ASN A 138 -1.23 15.75 -14.06
C ASN A 138 -2.21 15.46 -15.19
#